data_AF-A0A5C7LUZ3-F1
#
_entry.id   AF-A0A5C7LUZ3-F1
#
_cell.length_a   1.000
_cell.length_b   1.000
_cell.length_c   1.000
_cell.angle_alpha   90.00
_cell.angle_beta   90.00
_cell.angle_gamma   90.00
#
_symmetry.space_group_name_H-M   'P 1'
#
loop_
_entity.id
_entity.type
_entity.pdbx_description
1 polymer ?
#
loop_
_entity_poly.entity_id
_entity_poly.type
_entity_poly.pdbx_seq_one_letter_code
_entity_poly.pdbx_strand_id
1 'polypeptide(L)'
;MIKFRPYQQAAIEAGLRCFEKATDSFIIQLPTGGGKTPTGMKIAVEGSKLLRSRGCGGRILWVAHRDYLLKQAASALKLIDNSLQTAWWTADKKEERGDITFCMIGSTRTLEGEYDIVVFDEAHHFAEEDEEYDNMYSKLCKRIKWKYRIGLTATPGRSDTRKLSFEKVAYSIPFFDLVKKHRLAKPIYVEMPTKQRFHLQMRGGDFTRTSLKTLDDPERNAKIVKEWVNGREKYGKTILFAPSVQAAIDIQKEVAHQSPTTESGVIYGEMGDAEKAAVLEWFKAGNSKTPKILLNCMIFTEGYDESSIKTVIVARPTMSKTLWMQMVGRGSRIVTERA
;
A
#
# COMPACT_ATOMS: atom_id res chain seq x y z
N MET A 1 19.69 11.90 0.65
CA MET A 1 19.25 11.89 -0.76
C MET A 1 18.89 10.46 -1.16
N ILE A 2 17.72 10.22 -1.76
CA ILE A 2 17.28 8.88 -2.18
C ILE A 2 18.08 8.43 -3.43
N LYS A 3 18.64 7.21 -3.40
CA LYS A 3 19.22 6.57 -4.59
C LYS A 3 18.17 5.72 -5.31
N PHE A 4 17.73 6.17 -6.47
CA PHE A 4 16.74 5.46 -7.29
C PHE A 4 17.40 4.30 -8.06
N ARG A 5 16.70 3.17 -8.15
CA ARG A 5 17.12 2.00 -8.92
C ARG A 5 16.87 2.24 -10.43
N PRO A 6 17.54 1.52 -11.35
CA PRO A 6 17.38 1.74 -12.79
C PRO A 6 15.93 1.72 -13.31
N TYR A 7 15.09 0.83 -12.78
CA TYR A 7 13.68 0.77 -13.18
C TYR A 7 12.84 1.94 -12.61
N GLN A 8 13.25 2.50 -11.46
CA GLN A 8 12.61 3.69 -10.90
C GLN A 8 13.03 4.92 -11.69
N GLN A 9 14.29 5.00 -12.10
CA GLN A 9 14.80 6.04 -12.98
C GLN A 9 14.08 6.02 -14.34
N ALA A 10 13.92 4.85 -14.95
CA ALA A 10 13.15 4.69 -16.17
C ALA A 10 11.67 5.12 -16.01
N ALA A 11 11.06 4.83 -14.85
CA ALA A 11 9.72 5.29 -14.53
C ALA A 11 9.64 6.82 -14.35
N ILE A 12 10.65 7.42 -13.71
CA ILE A 12 10.75 8.87 -13.52
C ILE A 12 10.84 9.56 -14.88
N GLU A 13 11.75 9.12 -15.74
CA GLU A 13 11.92 9.66 -17.09
C GLU A 13 10.66 9.49 -17.93
N ALA A 14 9.98 8.35 -17.82
CA ALA A 14 8.71 8.13 -18.51
C ALA A 14 7.61 9.09 -18.03
N GLY A 15 7.53 9.36 -16.73
CA GLY A 15 6.61 10.34 -16.16
C GLY A 15 6.95 11.77 -16.62
N LEU A 16 8.22 12.16 -16.62
CA LEU A 16 8.66 13.50 -17.07
C LEU A 16 8.39 13.74 -18.55
N ARG A 17 8.56 12.72 -19.40
CA ARG A 17 8.15 12.79 -20.81
C ARG A 17 6.67 13.08 -21.02
N CYS A 18 5.79 12.71 -20.07
CA CYS A 18 4.37 13.08 -20.14
C CYS A 18 4.19 14.59 -19.96
N PHE A 19 4.89 15.22 -19.02
CA PHE A 19 4.87 16.69 -18.85
C PHE A 19 5.48 17.42 -20.05
N GLU A 20 6.51 16.86 -20.68
CA GLU A 20 7.11 17.43 -21.89
C GLU A 20 6.15 17.41 -23.07
N LYS A 21 5.38 16.32 -23.22
CA LYS A 21 4.41 16.12 -24.30
C LYS A 21 3.00 16.63 -23.98
N ALA A 22 2.81 17.31 -22.84
CA ALA A 22 1.51 17.74 -22.35
C ALA A 22 0.46 16.60 -22.25
N THR A 23 0.91 15.38 -21.97
CA THR A 23 0.00 14.28 -21.59
C THR A 23 -0.39 14.49 -20.13
N ASP A 24 -1.60 15.01 -19.91
CA ASP A 24 -2.08 15.42 -18.60
C ASP A 24 -2.52 14.26 -17.70
N SER A 25 -2.81 13.08 -18.25
CA SER A 25 -3.40 11.98 -17.50
C SER A 25 -2.64 10.66 -17.70
N PHE A 26 -1.87 10.22 -16.70
CA PHE A 26 -1.09 8.98 -16.83
C PHE A 26 -0.89 8.16 -15.54
N ILE A 27 -0.61 6.87 -15.73
CA ILE A 27 -0.32 5.89 -14.68
C ILE A 27 1.16 5.50 -14.68
N ILE A 28 1.71 5.35 -13.47
CA ILE A 28 2.98 4.68 -13.20
C ILE A 28 2.68 3.40 -12.41
N GLN A 29 2.84 2.25 -13.06
CA GLN A 29 2.67 0.95 -12.42
C GLN A 29 4.01 0.44 -11.88
N LEU A 30 4.12 0.33 -10.56
CA LEU A 30 5.19 -0.38 -9.87
C LEU A 30 4.59 -1.33 -8.82
N PRO A 31 5.12 -2.55 -8.65
CA PRO A 31 4.56 -3.52 -7.71
C PRO A 31 4.73 -3.08 -6.25
N THR A 32 3.99 -3.70 -5.34
CA THR A 32 4.23 -3.57 -3.89
C THR A 32 5.67 -3.95 -3.56
N GLY A 33 6.35 -3.13 -2.75
CA GLY A 33 7.80 -3.26 -2.50
C GLY A 33 8.70 -2.67 -3.60
N GLY A 34 8.14 -2.27 -4.75
CA GLY A 34 8.88 -1.68 -5.87
C GLY A 34 9.25 -0.20 -5.69
N GLY A 35 8.83 0.45 -4.60
CA GLY A 35 9.11 1.87 -4.35
C GLY A 35 8.20 2.83 -5.11
N LYS A 36 6.88 2.54 -5.18
CA LYS A 36 5.85 3.42 -5.78
C LYS A 36 5.93 4.85 -5.27
N THR A 37 5.71 5.03 -3.97
CA THR A 37 5.62 6.33 -3.31
C THR A 37 6.84 7.23 -3.55
N PRO A 38 8.10 6.79 -3.29
CA PRO A 38 9.25 7.65 -3.55
C PRO A 38 9.45 7.95 -5.05
N THR A 39 9.12 7.02 -5.94
CA THR A 39 9.22 7.25 -7.40
C THR A 39 8.18 8.27 -7.87
N GLY A 40 6.92 8.10 -7.44
CA GLY A 40 5.84 9.04 -7.75
C GLY A 40 6.08 10.43 -7.18
N MET A 41 6.62 10.52 -5.96
CA MET A 41 7.00 11.80 -5.35
C MET A 41 8.07 12.51 -6.17
N LYS A 42 9.10 11.76 -6.64
CA LYS A 42 10.13 12.34 -7.51
C LYS A 42 9.54 12.86 -8.82
N ILE A 43 8.63 12.11 -9.45
CA ILE A 43 7.94 12.54 -10.67
C ILE A 43 7.15 13.83 -10.42
N ALA A 44 6.37 13.90 -9.34
CA ALA A 44 5.55 15.06 -9.03
C ALA A 44 6.40 16.32 -8.76
N VAL A 45 7.47 16.18 -7.97
CA VAL A 45 8.39 17.29 -7.64
C VAL A 45 9.12 17.79 -8.88
N GLU A 46 9.68 16.91 -9.70
CA GLU A 46 10.39 17.32 -10.93
C GLU A 46 9.42 17.87 -11.99
N GLY A 47 8.21 17.30 -12.11
CA GLY A 47 7.15 17.85 -12.94
C GLY A 47 6.74 19.27 -12.49
N SER A 48 6.61 19.49 -11.18
CA SER A 48 6.34 20.81 -10.61
C SER A 48 7.44 21.82 -10.94
N LYS A 49 8.72 21.43 -10.85
CA LYS A 49 9.86 22.28 -11.25
C LYS A 49 9.81 22.63 -12.73
N LEU A 50 9.51 21.67 -13.59
CA LEU A 50 9.36 21.89 -15.03
C LEU A 50 8.23 22.89 -15.32
N LEU A 51 7.07 22.74 -14.67
CA LEU A 51 5.95 23.68 -14.85
C LEU A 51 6.33 25.09 -14.39
N ARG A 52 6.97 25.23 -13.21
CA ARG A 52 7.48 26.52 -12.71
C ARG A 52 8.45 27.18 -13.68
N SER A 53 9.36 26.42 -14.28
CA SER A 53 10.32 26.94 -15.27
C SER A 53 9.65 27.48 -16.54
N ARG A 54 8.43 27.03 -16.85
CA ARG A 54 7.62 27.48 -17.98
C ARG A 54 6.68 28.64 -17.61
N GLY A 55 6.83 29.23 -16.42
CA GLY A 55 5.90 30.23 -15.90
C GLY A 55 4.51 29.68 -15.56
N CYS A 56 4.34 28.35 -15.57
CA CYS A 56 3.15 27.71 -15.05
C CYS A 56 3.30 27.57 -13.52
N GLY A 57 2.20 27.48 -12.77
CA GLY A 57 2.26 27.10 -11.35
C GLY A 57 2.96 25.74 -11.14
N GLY A 58 3.09 25.30 -9.89
CA GLY A 58 3.64 23.98 -9.57
C GLY A 58 3.04 23.34 -8.33
N ARG A 59 1.81 23.70 -7.95
CA ARG A 59 1.18 23.17 -6.73
C ARG A 59 0.81 21.71 -6.92
N ILE A 60 1.18 20.88 -5.96
CA ILE A 60 0.92 19.44 -5.99
C ILE A 60 -0.10 19.09 -4.91
N LEU A 61 -1.10 18.28 -5.25
CA LEU A 61 -1.97 17.58 -4.31
C LEU A 61 -1.63 16.10 -4.31
N TRP A 62 -1.20 15.56 -3.17
CA TRP A 62 -0.96 14.13 -2.99
C TRP A 62 -2.13 13.50 -2.23
N VAL A 63 -2.93 12.68 -2.91
CA VAL A 63 -4.12 12.04 -2.36
C VAL A 63 -3.82 10.59 -2.00
N ALA A 64 -4.17 10.19 -0.77
CA ALA A 64 -4.16 8.80 -0.35
C ALA A 64 -5.36 8.49 0.56
N HIS A 65 -5.70 7.22 0.72
CA HIS A 65 -6.85 6.79 1.51
C HIS A 65 -6.50 6.44 2.97
N ARG A 66 -5.21 6.46 3.35
CA ARG A 66 -4.72 6.18 4.71
C ARG A 66 -3.68 7.20 5.15
N ASP A 67 -3.73 7.57 6.42
CA ASP A 67 -2.79 8.53 7.03
C ASP A 67 -1.32 8.08 6.91
N TYR A 68 -1.06 6.79 7.14
CA TYR A 68 0.28 6.23 7.03
C TYR A 68 0.90 6.39 5.62
N LEU A 69 0.09 6.30 4.55
CA LEU A 69 0.57 6.52 3.17
C LEU A 69 0.98 7.98 2.95
N LEU A 70 0.23 8.93 3.52
CA LEU A 70 0.58 10.36 3.47
C LEU A 70 1.88 10.62 4.24
N LYS A 71 2.02 10.06 5.43
CA LYS A 71 3.27 10.13 6.22
C LYS A 71 4.45 9.56 5.44
N GLN A 72 4.30 8.42 4.76
CA GLN A 72 5.34 7.84 3.92
C GLN A 72 5.71 8.76 2.74
N ALA A 73 4.72 9.36 2.08
CA ALA A 73 4.95 10.31 1.00
C ALA A 73 5.67 11.59 1.49
N ALA A 74 5.28 12.12 2.66
CA ALA A 74 5.94 13.25 3.29
C ALA A 74 7.40 12.94 3.69
N SER A 75 7.68 11.74 4.22
CA SER A 75 9.04 11.29 4.47
C SER A 75 9.86 11.16 3.19
N ALA A 76 9.28 10.65 2.10
CA ALA A 76 9.94 10.58 0.81
C ALA A 76 10.26 11.98 0.25
N LEU A 77 9.32 12.93 0.37
CA LEU A 77 9.52 14.33 -0.02
C LEU A 77 10.72 14.93 0.70
N LYS A 78 10.82 14.81 2.02
CA LYS A 78 11.96 15.35 2.80
C LYS A 78 13.32 14.85 2.32
N LEU A 79 13.39 13.62 1.80
CA LEU A 79 14.64 13.04 1.29
C LEU A 79 14.94 13.41 -0.17
N ILE A 80 13.93 13.89 -0.91
CA ILE A 80 14.00 14.32 -2.31
C ILE A 80 14.25 15.83 -2.39
N ASP A 81 13.45 16.61 -1.67
CA ASP A 81 13.51 18.07 -1.61
C ASP A 81 12.90 18.55 -0.28
N ASN A 82 13.75 18.97 0.65
CA ASN A 82 13.32 19.46 1.97
C ASN A 82 12.98 20.95 1.98
N SER A 83 13.14 21.66 0.86
CA SER A 83 12.86 23.10 0.76
C SER A 83 11.39 23.41 0.48
N LEU A 84 10.64 22.43 -0.02
CA LEU A 84 9.22 22.58 -0.38
C LEU A 84 8.33 22.65 0.86
N GLN A 85 7.44 23.65 0.89
CA GLN A 85 6.48 23.80 1.97
C GLN A 85 5.38 22.74 1.87
N THR A 86 5.08 22.08 3.00
CA THR A 86 4.05 21.03 3.07
C THR A 86 2.81 21.52 3.80
N ALA A 87 1.64 21.27 3.23
CA ALA A 87 0.34 21.39 3.88
C ALA A 87 -0.29 20.00 4.08
N TRP A 88 -1.15 19.88 5.07
CA TRP A 88 -1.90 18.68 5.39
C TRP A 88 -3.39 18.93 5.38
N TRP A 89 -4.12 18.01 4.76
CA TRP A 89 -5.58 18.01 4.69
C TRP A 89 -6.14 16.66 5.11
N THR A 90 -6.19 16.43 6.41
CA THR A 90 -6.70 15.23 7.08
C THR A 90 -7.92 15.58 7.94
N ALA A 91 -8.44 14.63 8.71
CA ALA A 91 -9.56 14.90 9.60
C ALA A 91 -9.18 15.93 10.69
N ASP A 92 -7.96 15.81 11.21
CA ASP A 92 -7.46 16.58 12.36
C ASP A 92 -6.71 17.84 11.96
N LYS A 93 -6.31 17.98 10.68
CA LYS A 93 -5.45 19.06 10.20
C LYS A 93 -5.91 19.58 8.84
N LYS A 94 -6.15 20.88 8.73
CA LYS A 94 -6.56 21.55 7.48
C LYS A 94 -5.69 22.79 7.27
N GLU A 95 -4.62 22.63 6.49
CA GLU A 95 -3.69 23.71 6.14
C GLU A 95 -3.94 24.17 4.70
N GLU A 96 -4.06 25.48 4.50
CA GLU A 96 -4.53 26.04 3.23
C GLU A 96 -3.44 26.16 2.15
N ARG A 97 -2.16 26.29 2.54
CA ARG A 97 -1.07 26.60 1.61
C ARG A 97 0.19 25.79 1.84
N GLY A 98 0.71 25.28 0.73
CA GLY A 98 2.00 24.61 0.59
C GLY A 98 2.28 24.36 -0.89
N ASP A 99 3.55 24.11 -1.21
CA ASP A 99 3.97 23.59 -2.51
C ASP A 99 3.38 22.21 -2.78
N ILE A 100 3.29 21.40 -1.72
CA ILE A 100 2.65 20.10 -1.67
C ILE A 100 1.56 20.09 -0.59
N THR A 101 0.37 19.62 -0.93
CA THR A 101 -0.70 19.32 0.04
C THR A 101 -0.89 17.80 0.12
N PHE A 102 -0.69 17.21 1.29
CA PHE A 102 -1.01 15.80 1.58
C PHE A 102 -2.46 15.68 2.03
N CYS A 103 -3.30 15.03 1.25
CA CYS A 103 -4.74 14.97 1.49
C CYS A 103 -5.24 13.54 1.68
N MET A 104 -5.97 13.32 2.78
CA MET A 104 -6.70 12.07 2.97
C MET A 104 -8.01 12.11 2.20
N ILE A 105 -8.32 11.08 1.42
CA ILE A 105 -9.56 11.01 0.61
C ILE A 105 -10.82 11.26 1.45
N GLY A 106 -10.83 10.79 2.70
CA GLY A 106 -11.90 10.97 3.69
C GLY A 106 -12.22 12.45 4.00
N SER A 107 -11.21 13.32 3.89
CA SER A 107 -11.29 14.73 4.27
C SER A 107 -11.50 15.67 3.08
N THR A 108 -11.63 15.12 1.87
CA THR A 108 -11.79 15.89 0.62
C THR A 108 -13.12 16.61 0.48
N ARG A 109 -14.09 16.36 1.37
CA ARG A 109 -15.43 16.97 1.33
C ARG A 109 -15.39 18.49 1.37
N THR A 110 -14.42 19.05 2.11
CA THR A 110 -14.23 20.50 2.27
C THR A 110 -13.01 21.01 1.53
N LEU A 111 -12.32 20.15 0.74
CA LEU A 111 -11.14 20.57 -0.01
C LEU A 111 -11.61 21.25 -1.30
N GLU A 112 -11.17 22.50 -1.48
CA GLU A 112 -11.37 23.28 -2.69
C GLU A 112 -10.04 23.88 -3.15
N GLY A 113 -9.97 24.25 -4.42
CA GLY A 113 -8.83 24.97 -4.98
C GLY A 113 -8.29 24.39 -6.28
N GLU A 114 -7.24 25.04 -6.77
CA GLU A 114 -6.57 24.70 -8.02
C GLU A 114 -5.17 24.16 -7.73
N TYR A 115 -4.87 23.03 -8.36
CA TYR A 115 -3.57 22.37 -8.28
C TYR A 115 -3.01 22.21 -9.69
N ASP A 116 -1.70 22.21 -9.84
CA ASP A 116 -1.10 21.94 -11.15
C ASP A 116 -0.96 20.43 -11.35
N ILE A 117 -0.67 19.68 -10.28
CA ILE A 117 -0.46 18.23 -10.31
C ILE A 117 -1.27 17.57 -9.20
N VAL A 118 -2.04 16.54 -9.52
CA VAL A 118 -2.69 15.66 -8.53
C VAL A 118 -2.09 14.27 -8.64
N VAL A 119 -1.67 13.71 -7.53
CA VAL A 119 -1.17 12.34 -7.45
C VAL A 119 -2.17 11.50 -6.66
N PHE A 120 -2.68 10.44 -7.28
CA PHE A 120 -3.51 9.44 -6.63
C PHE A 120 -2.66 8.21 -6.28
N ASP A 121 -2.33 8.04 -5.00
CA ASP A 121 -1.71 6.81 -4.53
C ASP A 121 -2.77 5.71 -4.37
N GLU A 122 -2.41 4.48 -4.74
CA GLU A 122 -3.34 3.36 -4.89
C GLU A 122 -4.52 3.71 -5.83
N ALA A 123 -4.17 4.25 -7.01
CA ALA A 123 -5.07 4.74 -8.05
C ALA A 123 -6.09 3.71 -8.57
N HIS A 124 -5.96 2.44 -8.20
CA HIS A 124 -7.00 1.43 -8.48
C HIS A 124 -8.31 1.69 -7.72
N HIS A 125 -8.31 2.52 -6.68
CA HIS A 125 -9.51 3.03 -6.03
C HIS A 125 -10.12 4.26 -6.71
N PHE A 126 -9.37 4.92 -7.60
CA PHE A 126 -9.82 6.12 -8.30
C PHE A 126 -10.81 5.75 -9.41
N ALA A 127 -11.93 6.46 -9.43
CA ALA A 127 -12.83 6.56 -10.58
C ALA A 127 -13.31 8.01 -10.67
N GLU A 128 -13.14 8.60 -11.85
CA GLU A 128 -13.57 9.96 -12.15
C GLU A 128 -15.10 10.05 -12.24
N GLU A 129 -15.72 9.06 -12.88
CA GLU A 129 -17.16 8.89 -13.01
C GLU A 129 -17.54 7.50 -12.52
N ASP A 130 -18.44 7.44 -11.55
CA ASP A 130 -18.98 6.21 -11.00
C ASP A 130 -20.45 6.47 -10.71
N GLU A 131 -21.31 6.29 -11.72
CA GLU A 131 -22.74 6.58 -11.65
C GLU A 131 -23.47 5.66 -10.64
N GLU A 132 -22.89 4.49 -10.36
CA GLU A 132 -23.44 3.49 -9.45
C GLU A 132 -23.02 3.72 -7.98
N TYR A 133 -21.91 4.44 -7.75
CA TYR A 133 -21.38 4.71 -6.43
C TYR A 133 -20.90 6.15 -6.32
N ASP A 134 -21.56 6.94 -5.47
CA ASP A 134 -21.18 8.28 -5.05
C ASP A 134 -19.86 8.27 -4.24
N ASN A 135 -18.78 7.88 -4.90
CA ASN A 135 -17.49 7.62 -4.30
C ASN A 135 -16.74 8.94 -4.03
N MET A 136 -15.85 8.95 -3.04
CA MET A 136 -15.22 10.20 -2.60
C MET A 136 -14.27 10.81 -3.65
N TYR A 137 -13.78 10.00 -4.60
CA TYR A 137 -12.91 10.45 -5.67
C TYR A 137 -13.69 11.25 -6.72
N SER A 138 -14.84 10.78 -7.21
CA SER A 138 -15.66 11.52 -8.17
C SER A 138 -16.15 12.85 -7.59
N LYS A 139 -16.47 12.90 -6.29
CA LYS A 139 -16.77 14.16 -5.60
C LYS A 139 -15.59 15.12 -5.52
N LEU A 140 -14.38 14.60 -5.29
CA LEU A 140 -13.17 15.42 -5.32
C LEU A 140 -12.98 16.01 -6.73
N CYS A 141 -13.16 15.21 -7.78
CA CYS A 141 -13.06 15.65 -9.18
C CYS A 141 -13.97 16.84 -9.51
N LYS A 142 -15.15 16.92 -8.90
CA LYS A 142 -16.09 18.03 -9.09
C LYS A 142 -15.72 19.32 -8.34
N ARG A 143 -14.85 19.26 -7.33
CA ARG A 143 -14.53 20.38 -6.43
C ARG A 143 -13.18 21.04 -6.66
N ILE A 144 -12.20 20.27 -7.11
CA ILE A 144 -10.85 20.79 -7.38
C ILE A 144 -10.60 20.83 -8.89
N LYS A 145 -9.75 21.77 -9.32
CA LYS A 145 -9.22 21.77 -10.68
C LYS A 145 -7.77 21.29 -10.69
N TRP A 146 -7.38 20.58 -11.73
CA TRP A 146 -5.99 20.21 -11.96
C TRP A 146 -5.57 20.30 -13.42
N LYS A 147 -4.26 20.42 -13.66
CA LYS A 147 -3.68 20.37 -15.01
C LYS A 147 -3.10 19.01 -15.35
N TYR A 148 -2.55 18.29 -14.37
CA TYR A 148 -1.99 16.95 -14.55
C TYR A 148 -2.50 16.02 -13.45
N ARG A 149 -2.79 14.76 -13.78
CA ARG A 149 -3.09 13.68 -12.83
C ARG A 149 -2.16 12.48 -13.03
N ILE A 150 -1.62 11.99 -11.92
CA ILE A 150 -0.70 10.86 -11.87
C ILE A 150 -1.34 9.75 -11.04
N GLY A 151 -1.54 8.59 -11.62
CA GLY A 151 -1.99 7.40 -10.90
C GLY A 151 -0.81 6.51 -10.51
N LEU A 152 -0.67 6.19 -9.22
CA LEU A 152 0.30 5.19 -8.75
C LEU A 152 -0.45 3.92 -8.36
N THR A 153 -0.07 2.77 -8.93
CA THR A 153 -0.73 1.50 -8.61
C THR A 153 0.19 0.30 -8.83
N ALA A 154 -0.06 -0.80 -8.11
CA ALA A 154 0.57 -2.09 -8.42
C ALA A 154 -0.08 -2.79 -9.62
N THR A 155 -1.34 -2.47 -9.91
CA THR A 155 -2.17 -3.13 -10.91
C THR A 155 -2.91 -2.06 -11.73
N PRO A 156 -2.71 -2.00 -13.06
CA PRO A 156 -3.29 -0.96 -13.93
C PRO A 156 -4.74 -1.30 -14.34
N GLY A 157 -5.41 -2.20 -13.61
CA GLY A 157 -6.80 -2.59 -13.85
C GLY A 157 -7.53 -2.79 -12.52
N ARG A 158 -8.84 -2.52 -12.51
CA ARG A 158 -9.72 -2.75 -11.36
C ARG A 158 -10.22 -4.20 -11.36
N SER A 159 -10.58 -4.71 -10.17
CA SER A 159 -11.20 -6.03 -10.01
C SER A 159 -12.60 -6.11 -10.62
N ASP A 160 -13.23 -4.97 -10.89
CA ASP A 160 -14.59 -4.82 -11.44
C ASP A 160 -14.61 -4.67 -12.98
N THR A 161 -13.54 -5.04 -13.69
CA THR A 161 -13.38 -4.94 -15.16
C THR A 161 -13.41 -3.52 -15.75
N ARG A 162 -13.57 -2.47 -14.93
CA ARG A 162 -13.54 -1.07 -15.40
C ARG A 162 -12.10 -0.62 -15.68
N LYS A 163 -11.91 0.13 -16.77
CA LYS A 163 -10.64 0.82 -17.05
C LYS A 163 -10.40 1.86 -15.95
N LEU A 164 -9.16 2.03 -15.53
CA LEU A 164 -8.80 3.15 -14.67
C LEU A 164 -9.08 4.46 -15.43
N SER A 165 -9.53 5.50 -14.72
CA SER A 165 -9.83 6.81 -15.28
C SER A 165 -8.54 7.59 -15.62
N PHE A 166 -7.70 7.00 -16.48
CA PHE A 166 -6.46 7.59 -16.97
C PHE A 166 -6.26 7.23 -18.45
N GLU A 167 -5.83 8.21 -19.24
CA GLU A 167 -5.61 8.04 -20.68
C GLU A 167 -4.48 7.06 -21.03
N LYS A 168 -3.40 7.03 -20.23
CA LYS A 168 -2.18 6.30 -20.59
C LYS A 168 -1.50 5.63 -19.40
N VAL A 169 -0.94 4.45 -19.64
CA VAL A 169 0.10 3.88 -18.76
C VAL A 169 1.46 4.36 -19.25
N ALA A 170 2.05 5.34 -18.56
CA ALA A 170 3.34 5.94 -18.95
C ALA A 170 4.50 4.97 -18.70
N TYR A 171 4.43 4.20 -17.62
CA TYR A 171 5.41 3.18 -17.29
C TYR A 171 4.73 2.00 -16.59
N SER A 172 5.16 0.79 -16.95
CA SER A 172 4.73 -0.43 -16.28
C SER A 172 5.91 -1.36 -16.08
N ILE A 173 6.09 -1.83 -14.85
CA ILE A 173 6.92 -2.99 -14.57
C ILE A 173 6.14 -3.98 -13.70
N PRO A 174 5.76 -5.15 -14.24
CA PRO A 174 5.12 -6.20 -13.46
C PRO A 174 6.00 -6.75 -12.34
N PHE A 175 5.38 -7.34 -11.32
CA PHE A 175 6.07 -7.96 -10.19
C PHE A 175 7.14 -8.98 -10.62
N PHE A 176 6.78 -9.91 -11.51
CA PHE A 176 7.69 -10.97 -11.96
C PHE A 176 8.89 -10.44 -12.76
N ASP A 177 8.77 -9.28 -13.39
CA ASP A 177 9.92 -8.66 -14.07
C ASP A 177 10.93 -8.11 -13.06
N LEU A 178 10.48 -7.59 -11.92
CA LEU A 178 11.39 -7.23 -10.83
C LEU A 178 12.00 -8.46 -10.14
N VAL A 179 11.27 -9.57 -10.06
CA VAL A 179 11.84 -10.84 -9.58
C VAL A 179 12.94 -11.34 -10.52
N LYS A 180 12.69 -11.37 -11.84
CA LYS A 180 13.69 -11.75 -12.86
C LYS A 180 14.93 -10.85 -12.83
N LYS A 181 14.75 -9.57 -12.52
CA LYS A 181 15.85 -8.59 -12.40
C LYS A 181 16.53 -8.60 -11.02
N HIS A 182 16.23 -9.57 -10.15
CA HIS A 182 16.75 -9.66 -8.78
C HIS A 182 16.55 -8.36 -7.98
N ARG A 183 15.42 -7.68 -8.18
CA ARG A 183 15.02 -6.47 -7.45
C ARG A 183 13.95 -6.75 -6.40
N LEU A 184 13.20 -7.82 -6.57
CA LEU A 184 12.32 -8.43 -5.58
C LEU A 184 12.73 -9.89 -5.37
N ALA A 185 12.50 -10.39 -4.16
CA ALA A 185 12.73 -11.78 -3.82
C ALA A 185 11.75 -12.69 -4.58
N LYS A 186 12.24 -13.85 -5.03
CA LYS A 186 11.41 -14.88 -5.66
C LYS A 186 10.52 -15.51 -4.58
N PRO A 187 9.18 -15.43 -4.68
CA PRO A 187 8.31 -16.05 -3.70
C PRO A 187 8.41 -17.58 -3.81
N ILE A 188 8.44 -18.25 -2.66
CA ILE A 188 8.27 -19.70 -2.55
C ILE A 188 6.83 -19.91 -2.07
N TYR A 189 5.99 -20.47 -2.92
CA TYR A 189 4.61 -20.78 -2.58
C TYR A 189 4.53 -22.14 -1.89
N VAL A 190 3.87 -22.16 -0.74
CA VAL A 190 3.62 -23.38 0.03
C VAL A 190 2.15 -23.39 0.40
N GLU A 191 1.44 -24.44 -0.01
CA GLU A 191 0.04 -24.64 0.34
C GLU A 191 -0.07 -25.55 1.57
N MET A 192 -0.87 -25.14 2.55
CA MET A 192 -1.08 -25.88 3.79
C MET A 192 -2.58 -26.09 4.03
N PRO A 193 -3.13 -27.24 3.62
CA PRO A 193 -4.57 -27.48 3.70
C PRO A 193 -5.02 -27.69 5.14
N THR A 194 -5.94 -26.85 5.62
CA THR A 194 -6.56 -27.01 6.96
C THR A 194 -7.63 -28.11 6.99
N LYS A 195 -8.00 -28.63 5.80
CA LYS A 195 -9.04 -29.65 5.54
C LYS A 195 -10.46 -29.25 5.97
N GLN A 196 -10.71 -27.96 6.17
CA GLN A 196 -12.03 -27.43 6.50
C GLN A 196 -12.72 -26.87 5.27
N ARG A 197 -14.06 -26.90 5.28
CA ARG A 197 -14.90 -26.40 4.20
C ARG A 197 -15.70 -25.21 4.70
N PHE A 198 -15.64 -24.10 3.95
CA PHE A 198 -16.36 -22.88 4.27
C PHE A 198 -17.21 -22.46 3.07
N HIS A 199 -18.43 -22.02 3.34
CA HIS A 199 -19.31 -21.44 2.33
C HIS A 199 -19.21 -19.91 2.42
N LEU A 200 -18.47 -19.31 1.50
CA LEU A 200 -18.21 -17.87 1.53
C LEU A 200 -19.11 -17.15 0.54
N GLN A 201 -19.76 -16.09 1.03
CA GLN A 201 -20.60 -15.23 0.21
C GLN A 201 -19.75 -14.14 -0.45
N MET A 202 -20.07 -13.80 -1.70
CA MET A 202 -19.40 -12.74 -2.45
C MET A 202 -20.31 -11.52 -2.62
N ARG A 203 -19.71 -10.33 -2.57
CA ARG A 203 -20.37 -9.06 -2.92
C ARG A 203 -19.31 -8.10 -3.49
N GLY A 204 -19.62 -7.45 -4.61
CA GLY A 204 -18.69 -6.49 -5.22
C GLY A 204 -17.36 -7.10 -5.67
N GLY A 205 -17.37 -8.37 -6.11
CA GLY A 205 -16.18 -9.05 -6.61
C GLY A 205 -15.22 -9.62 -5.56
N ASP A 206 -15.55 -9.57 -4.26
CA ASP A 206 -14.77 -10.22 -3.19
C ASP A 206 -15.68 -10.81 -2.08
N PHE A 207 -15.10 -11.53 -1.13
CA PHE A 207 -15.84 -12.15 -0.02
C PHE A 207 -16.36 -11.12 1.00
N THR A 208 -17.58 -11.32 1.49
CA THR A 208 -18.20 -10.43 2.47
C THR A 208 -17.50 -10.49 3.83
N ARG A 209 -17.47 -9.36 4.57
CA ARG A 209 -16.91 -9.33 5.93
C ARG A 209 -17.58 -10.36 6.85
N THR A 210 -18.89 -10.58 6.71
CA THR A 210 -19.65 -11.55 7.50
C THR A 210 -19.20 -12.98 7.21
N SER A 211 -19.03 -13.34 5.94
CA SER A 211 -18.55 -14.69 5.58
C SER A 211 -17.11 -14.92 6.02
N LEU A 212 -16.24 -13.92 5.90
CA LEU A 212 -14.84 -14.03 6.35
C LEU A 212 -14.73 -14.27 7.87
N LYS A 213 -15.65 -13.74 8.69
CA LYS A 213 -15.67 -14.04 10.13
C LYS A 213 -15.86 -15.52 10.43
N THR A 214 -16.54 -16.27 9.56
CA THR A 214 -16.75 -17.72 9.75
C THR A 214 -15.48 -18.56 9.61
N LEU A 215 -14.39 -17.96 9.09
CA LEU A 215 -13.07 -18.59 9.01
C LEU A 215 -12.30 -18.56 10.33
N ASP A 216 -12.84 -17.88 11.33
CA ASP A 216 -12.32 -17.90 12.69
C ASP A 216 -12.78 -19.16 13.40
N ASP A 217 -12.07 -20.24 13.12
CA ASP A 217 -12.36 -21.58 13.63
C ASP A 217 -11.17 -22.06 14.49
N PRO A 218 -11.40 -22.55 15.72
CA PRO A 218 -10.33 -22.95 16.63
C PRO A 218 -9.42 -24.04 16.06
N GLU A 219 -9.97 -25.08 15.42
CA GLU A 219 -9.16 -26.14 14.81
C GLU A 219 -8.32 -25.61 13.65
N ARG A 220 -8.86 -24.65 12.90
CA ARG A 220 -8.15 -23.97 11.81
C ARG A 220 -6.95 -23.21 12.34
N ASN A 221 -7.22 -22.38 13.34
CA ASN A 221 -6.25 -21.48 13.95
C ASN A 221 -5.13 -22.31 14.59
N ALA A 222 -5.48 -23.37 15.33
CA ALA A 222 -4.51 -24.30 15.92
C ALA A 222 -3.61 -24.96 14.88
N LYS A 223 -4.14 -25.37 13.71
CA LYS A 223 -3.34 -25.93 12.61
C LYS A 223 -2.38 -24.90 12.00
N ILE A 224 -2.86 -23.68 11.75
CA ILE A 224 -2.03 -22.59 11.19
C ILE A 224 -0.87 -22.29 12.14
N VAL A 225 -1.16 -22.15 13.44
CA VAL A 225 -0.15 -21.86 14.45
C VAL A 225 0.82 -23.03 14.58
N LYS A 226 0.34 -24.27 14.66
CA LYS A 226 1.19 -25.46 14.79
C LYS A 226 2.21 -25.56 13.66
N GLU A 227 1.75 -25.38 12.42
CA GLU A 227 2.64 -25.39 11.25
C GLU A 227 3.68 -24.28 11.34
N TRP A 228 3.26 -23.05 11.66
CA TRP A 228 4.17 -21.93 11.79
C TRP A 228 5.19 -22.13 12.92
N VAL A 229 4.75 -22.59 14.10
CA VAL A 229 5.61 -22.84 15.28
C VAL A 229 6.64 -23.92 14.96
N ASN A 230 6.26 -25.01 14.30
CA ASN A 230 7.17 -26.09 13.91
C ASN A 230 8.23 -25.61 12.90
N GLY A 231 7.86 -24.70 12.00
CA GLY A 231 8.74 -24.15 10.97
C GLY A 231 9.36 -22.79 11.31
N ARG A 232 9.18 -22.25 12.52
CA ARG A 232 9.44 -20.82 12.82
C ARG A 232 10.87 -20.36 12.55
N GLU A 233 11.87 -21.22 12.75
CA GLU A 233 13.28 -20.91 12.44
C GLU A 233 13.50 -20.77 10.93
N LYS A 234 12.81 -21.59 10.15
CA LYS A 234 12.81 -21.52 8.68
C LYS A 234 12.01 -20.31 8.20
N TYR A 235 10.83 -20.07 8.76
CA TYR A 235 9.93 -18.98 8.36
C TYR A 235 10.43 -17.61 8.81
N GLY A 236 11.12 -17.53 9.94
CA GLY A 236 11.63 -16.30 10.53
C GLY A 236 10.54 -15.26 10.76
N LYS A 237 10.86 -14.00 10.46
CA LYS A 237 9.96 -12.87 10.70
C LYS A 237 8.77 -12.93 9.76
N THR A 238 7.57 -13.01 10.34
CA THR A 238 6.35 -13.41 9.65
C THR A 238 5.25 -12.37 9.81
N ILE A 239 4.51 -12.11 8.74
CA ILE A 239 3.28 -11.33 8.76
C ILE A 239 2.10 -12.24 8.38
N LEU A 240 1.02 -12.20 9.15
CA LEU A 240 -0.18 -12.99 8.92
C LEU A 240 -1.35 -12.07 8.58
N PHE A 241 -2.03 -12.35 7.47
CA PHE A 241 -3.26 -11.67 7.06
C PHE A 241 -4.48 -12.47 7.49
N ALA A 242 -5.12 -12.01 8.57
CA ALA A 242 -6.28 -12.64 9.16
C ALA A 242 -7.59 -12.25 8.43
N PRO A 243 -8.60 -13.13 8.43
CA PRO A 243 -9.88 -12.86 7.78
C PRO A 243 -10.74 -11.85 8.55
N SER A 244 -10.55 -11.72 9.86
CA SER A 244 -11.23 -10.76 10.74
C SER A 244 -10.30 -10.28 11.86
N VAL A 245 -10.70 -9.21 12.57
CA VAL A 245 -9.98 -8.73 13.76
C VAL A 245 -10.00 -9.79 14.86
N GLN A 246 -11.15 -10.42 15.10
CA GLN A 246 -11.31 -11.47 16.09
C GLN A 246 -10.38 -12.65 15.80
N ALA A 247 -10.31 -13.09 14.53
CA ALA A 247 -9.40 -14.15 14.13
C ALA A 247 -7.94 -13.78 14.34
N ALA A 248 -7.55 -12.51 14.11
CA ALA A 248 -6.19 -12.07 14.40
C ALA A 248 -5.86 -12.18 15.89
N ILE A 249 -6.81 -11.84 16.77
CA ILE A 249 -6.67 -11.94 18.22
C ILE A 249 -6.64 -13.41 18.65
N ASP A 250 -7.52 -14.24 18.14
CA ASP A 250 -7.62 -15.64 18.57
C ASP A 250 -6.47 -16.50 18.04
N ILE A 251 -5.97 -16.23 16.83
CA ILE A 251 -4.70 -16.84 16.37
C ILE A 251 -3.52 -16.36 17.24
N GLN A 252 -3.48 -15.09 17.68
CA GLN A 252 -2.42 -14.63 18.59
C GLN A 252 -2.46 -15.36 19.93
N LYS A 253 -3.65 -15.54 20.52
CA LYS A 253 -3.81 -16.35 21.74
C LYS A 253 -3.34 -17.78 21.53
N GLU A 254 -3.66 -18.36 20.37
CA GLU A 254 -3.21 -19.71 20.02
C GLU A 254 -1.68 -19.80 19.87
N VAL A 255 -1.03 -18.75 19.34
CA VAL A 255 0.45 -18.65 19.34
C VAL A 255 0.99 -18.66 20.77
N ALA A 256 0.41 -17.85 21.66
CA ALA A 256 0.82 -17.80 23.06
C ALA A 256 0.60 -19.13 23.79
N HIS A 257 -0.45 -19.87 23.44
CA HIS A 257 -0.76 -21.19 24.00
C HIS A 257 0.23 -22.26 23.53
N GLN A 258 0.48 -22.36 22.21
CA GLN A 258 1.36 -23.40 21.65
C GLN A 258 2.86 -23.07 21.78
N SER A 259 3.21 -21.79 21.91
CA SER A 259 4.60 -21.33 21.97
C SER A 259 4.75 -20.06 22.84
N PRO A 260 4.67 -20.20 24.19
CA PRO A 260 4.60 -19.05 25.11
C PRO A 260 5.79 -18.09 25.05
N THR A 261 6.96 -18.56 24.60
CA THR A 261 8.18 -17.76 24.46
C THR A 261 8.26 -17.00 23.14
N THR A 262 7.32 -17.22 22.23
CA THR A 262 7.35 -16.62 20.90
C THR A 262 6.72 -15.23 20.88
N GLU A 263 7.49 -14.28 20.37
CA GLU A 263 7.04 -12.91 20.18
C GLU A 263 5.91 -12.85 19.13
N SER A 264 4.70 -12.49 19.57
CA SER A 264 3.54 -12.29 18.71
C SER A 264 2.82 -10.98 19.03
N GLY A 265 2.30 -10.33 17.98
CA GLY A 265 1.60 -9.05 18.09
C GLY A 265 0.41 -9.02 17.13
N VAL A 266 -0.57 -8.19 17.45
CA VAL A 266 -1.75 -7.97 16.61
C VAL A 266 -1.88 -6.50 16.25
N ILE A 267 -2.34 -6.20 15.02
CA ILE A 267 -2.62 -4.83 14.59
C ILE A 267 -3.88 -4.73 13.70
N TYR A 268 -4.81 -3.87 14.09
CA TYR A 268 -6.09 -3.65 13.40
C TYR A 268 -6.56 -2.18 13.46
N GLY A 269 -7.55 -1.85 12.61
CA GLY A 269 -7.94 -0.48 12.26
C GLY A 269 -8.31 0.41 13.44
N GLU A 270 -9.00 -0.17 14.41
CA GLU A 270 -9.59 0.49 15.56
C GLU A 270 -8.61 0.75 16.71
N MET A 271 -7.37 0.28 16.63
CA MET A 271 -6.33 0.56 17.65
C MET A 271 -5.93 2.04 17.67
N GLY A 272 -5.54 2.54 18.83
CA GLY A 272 -5.02 3.91 18.99
C GLY A 272 -3.70 4.12 18.24
N ASP A 273 -3.40 5.35 17.84
CA ASP A 273 -2.19 5.65 17.07
C ASP A 273 -0.90 5.35 17.83
N ALA A 274 -0.86 5.62 19.13
CA ALA A 274 0.29 5.30 19.98
C ALA A 274 0.50 3.78 20.09
N GLU A 275 -0.58 3.02 20.20
CA GLU A 275 -0.55 1.55 20.27
C GLU A 275 -0.07 0.95 18.94
N LYS A 276 -0.63 1.42 17.81
CA LYS A 276 -0.15 1.06 16.47
C LYS A 276 1.34 1.37 16.34
N ALA A 277 1.78 2.56 16.72
CA ALA A 277 3.20 2.94 16.63
C ALA A 277 4.08 2.00 17.45
N ALA A 278 3.69 1.66 18.68
CA ALA A 278 4.44 0.72 19.52
C ALA A 278 4.53 -0.69 18.91
N VAL A 279 3.42 -1.23 18.37
CA VAL A 279 3.43 -2.53 17.68
C VAL A 279 4.29 -2.50 16.42
N LEU A 280 4.27 -1.40 15.66
CA LEU A 280 5.11 -1.24 14.48
C LEU A 280 6.59 -1.15 14.83
N GLU A 281 6.96 -0.43 15.89
CA GLU A 281 8.36 -0.34 16.36
C GLU A 281 8.83 -1.69 16.92
N TRP A 282 8.01 -2.36 17.74
CA TRP A 282 8.27 -3.73 18.19
C TRP A 282 8.47 -4.67 17.00
N PHE A 283 7.60 -4.63 16.00
CA PHE A 283 7.74 -5.51 14.85
C PHE A 283 8.92 -5.13 13.97
N LYS A 284 9.31 -3.85 13.86
CA LYS A 284 10.53 -3.45 13.14
C LYS A 284 11.79 -4.00 13.78
N ALA A 285 11.83 -4.10 15.10
CA ALA A 285 12.96 -4.71 15.81
C ALA A 285 13.22 -6.16 15.35
N GLY A 286 14.47 -6.60 15.47
CA GLY A 286 14.93 -7.90 14.97
C GLY A 286 15.18 -7.93 13.46
N ASN A 287 15.62 -9.09 12.95
CA ASN A 287 15.95 -9.29 11.54
C ASN A 287 15.09 -10.39 10.93
N SER A 288 15.33 -10.73 9.66
CA SER A 288 14.52 -11.72 8.92
C SER A 288 14.56 -13.13 9.49
N LYS A 289 15.57 -13.46 10.31
CA LYS A 289 15.70 -14.75 11.00
C LYS A 289 15.00 -14.77 12.36
N THR A 290 14.64 -13.62 12.94
CA THR A 290 13.95 -13.55 14.23
C THR A 290 12.55 -14.19 14.12
N PRO A 291 12.25 -15.28 14.85
CA PRO A 291 10.96 -15.96 14.78
C PRO A 291 9.89 -15.15 15.53
N LYS A 292 9.30 -14.19 14.80
CA LYS A 292 8.36 -13.19 15.32
C LYS A 292 7.20 -13.07 14.36
N ILE A 293 5.97 -13.03 14.86
CA ILE A 293 4.75 -12.98 14.03
C ILE A 293 3.88 -11.77 14.33
N LEU A 294 3.52 -11.02 13.28
CA LEU A 294 2.56 -9.93 13.35
C LEU A 294 1.28 -10.30 12.62
N LEU A 295 0.18 -10.39 13.35
CA LEU A 295 -1.14 -10.68 12.85
C LEU A 295 -1.87 -9.38 12.52
N ASN A 296 -2.45 -9.28 11.32
CA ASN A 296 -3.16 -8.07 10.91
C ASN A 296 -4.47 -8.38 10.20
N CYS A 297 -5.42 -7.46 10.31
CA CYS A 297 -6.65 -7.48 9.53
C CYS A 297 -6.79 -6.15 8.75
N MET A 298 -6.56 -6.20 7.44
CA MET A 298 -6.73 -5.07 6.49
C MET A 298 -5.92 -3.80 6.79
N ILE A 299 -4.89 -3.88 7.65
CA ILE A 299 -3.99 -2.75 7.91
C ILE A 299 -2.82 -2.75 6.93
N PHE A 300 -2.17 -3.90 6.72
CA PHE A 300 -0.96 -3.97 5.90
C PHE A 300 -1.18 -4.39 4.46
N THR A 301 -2.41 -4.28 3.98
CA THR A 301 -2.66 -4.35 2.55
C THR A 301 -1.89 -3.24 1.85
N GLU A 302 -1.74 -2.07 2.50
CA GLU A 302 -1.12 -0.86 1.95
C GLU A 302 -0.10 -0.21 2.92
N GLY A 303 0.93 0.45 2.38
CA GLY A 303 1.84 1.31 3.14
C GLY A 303 3.02 0.67 3.89
N TYR A 304 2.86 -0.40 4.68
CA TYR A 304 3.94 -0.82 5.61
C TYR A 304 5.25 -1.28 4.93
N ASP A 305 6.32 -0.57 5.28
CA ASP A 305 7.66 -0.73 4.72
C ASP A 305 8.61 -1.43 5.70
N GLU A 306 8.43 -2.74 5.82
CA GLU A 306 9.36 -3.62 6.51
C GLU A 306 9.99 -4.57 5.49
N SER A 307 11.31 -4.52 5.38
CA SER A 307 12.08 -5.33 4.42
C SER A 307 12.51 -6.67 5.02
N SER A 308 12.58 -6.76 6.35
CA SER A 308 12.97 -7.98 7.05
C SER A 308 11.86 -9.04 7.12
N ILE A 309 10.65 -8.78 6.62
CA ILE A 309 9.60 -9.81 6.49
C ILE A 309 10.11 -10.92 5.57
N LYS A 310 10.25 -12.11 6.12
CA LYS A 310 10.69 -13.32 5.40
C LYS A 310 9.51 -14.15 4.93
N THR A 311 8.45 -14.24 5.73
CA THR A 311 7.28 -15.08 5.45
C THR A 311 5.98 -14.28 5.49
N VAL A 312 5.08 -14.55 4.55
CA VAL A 312 3.71 -14.03 4.52
C VAL A 312 2.76 -15.20 4.64
N ILE A 313 1.95 -15.22 5.69
CA ILE A 313 0.85 -16.17 5.84
C ILE A 313 -0.44 -15.48 5.40
N VAL A 314 -1.07 -16.00 4.35
CA VAL A 314 -2.37 -15.51 3.89
C VAL A 314 -3.46 -16.41 4.46
N ALA A 315 -3.96 -16.08 5.64
CA ALA A 315 -5.04 -16.80 6.32
C ALA A 315 -6.44 -16.31 5.90
N ARG A 316 -6.51 -15.39 4.95
CA ARG A 316 -7.75 -14.80 4.42
C ARG A 316 -7.85 -15.07 2.91
N PRO A 317 -8.92 -15.71 2.42
CA PRO A 317 -9.17 -15.83 1.00
C PRO A 317 -9.60 -14.49 0.40
N THR A 318 -9.29 -14.27 -0.88
CA THR A 318 -9.74 -13.11 -1.66
C THR A 318 -9.88 -13.47 -3.12
N MET A 319 -10.86 -12.88 -3.79
CA MET A 319 -10.99 -12.94 -5.26
C MET A 319 -10.29 -11.74 -5.94
N SER A 320 -9.87 -10.74 -5.16
CA SER A 320 -9.17 -9.57 -5.68
C SER A 320 -7.69 -9.87 -5.91
N LYS A 321 -7.29 -9.91 -7.18
CA LYS A 321 -5.88 -10.00 -7.59
C LYS A 321 -5.04 -8.86 -7.00
N THR A 322 -5.60 -7.66 -6.90
CA THR A 322 -4.92 -6.51 -6.31
C THR A 322 -4.63 -6.72 -4.83
N LEU A 323 -5.64 -7.15 -4.06
CA LEU A 323 -5.49 -7.44 -2.63
C LEU A 323 -4.49 -8.59 -2.40
N TRP A 324 -4.57 -9.64 -3.20
CA TRP A 324 -3.62 -10.75 -3.16
C TRP A 324 -2.17 -10.28 -3.39
N MET A 325 -1.93 -9.50 -4.45
CA MET A 325 -0.60 -8.96 -4.76
C MET A 325 -0.10 -7.97 -3.70
N GLN A 326 -0.99 -7.22 -3.08
CA GLN A 326 -0.69 -6.34 -1.96
C GLN A 326 -0.23 -7.12 -0.73
N MET A 327 -0.90 -8.23 -0.39
CA MET A 327 -0.52 -9.09 0.74
C MET A 327 0.80 -9.81 0.48
N VAL A 328 0.90 -10.57 -0.62
CA VAL A 328 2.09 -11.37 -0.96
C VAL A 328 3.30 -10.47 -1.21
N GLY A 329 3.09 -9.28 -1.78
CA GLY A 329 4.15 -8.31 -2.03
C GLY A 329 4.86 -7.82 -0.77
N ARG A 330 4.28 -7.95 0.43
CA ARG A 330 4.94 -7.52 1.69
C ARG A 330 6.19 -8.31 2.03
N GLY A 331 6.27 -9.58 1.65
CA GLY A 331 7.45 -10.44 1.85
C GLY A 331 8.41 -10.47 0.66
N SER A 332 8.22 -9.61 -0.35
CA SER A 332 9.00 -9.66 -1.59
C SER A 332 10.22 -8.73 -1.61
N ARG A 333 10.41 -7.92 -0.57
CA ARG A 333 11.54 -6.98 -0.50
C ARG A 333 12.83 -7.75 -0.29
N ILE A 334 13.86 -7.39 -1.04
CA ILE A 334 15.20 -7.92 -0.82
C ILE A 334 15.80 -7.16 0.35
N VAL A 335 16.15 -7.88 1.41
CA VAL A 335 17.10 -7.38 2.42
C VAL A 335 18.44 -7.37 1.71
N THR A 336 18.96 -6.19 1.40
CA THR A 336 20.41 -6.08 1.18
C THR A 336 21.04 -6.52 2.49
N GLU A 337 21.62 -7.72 2.52
CA GLU A 337 22.71 -7.97 3.45
C GLU A 337 23.65 -6.77 3.25
N ARG A 338 23.79 -5.94 4.29
CA ARG A 338 24.94 -5.04 4.33
C ARG A 338 26.13 -5.98 4.28
N ALA A 339 26.79 -5.99 3.12
CA ALA A 339 28.10 -6.61 2.96
C ALA A 339 29.06 -6.04 4.01
#